data_AF-A0A3M8FZB0-F1
#
_entry.id   AF-A0A3M8FZB0-F1
#
_cell.length_a   1.000
_cell.length_b   1.000
_cell.length_c   1.000
_cell.angle_alpha   90.00
_cell.angle_beta   90.00
_cell.angle_gamma   90.00
#
_symmetry.space_group_name_H-M   'P 1'
#
loop_
_entity.id
_entity.type
_entity.pdbx_description
1 polymer ?
#
loop_
_entity_poly.entity_id
_entity_poly.type
_entity_poly.pdbx_seq_one_letter_code
_entity_poly.pdbx_strand_id
1 'polypeptide(L)'
;MSQPDGPGPSLEKEGGTPYPYYPSLAVFIFSMNAEELEKADEKHAEETGYTSKYFTNQRQQGIKNDTPQNKEETAGNRVLEDNALLDVTEKFDAQLEETRQFFKELASYVDELDIPDWKKYAVKLLLFRKYVNNGATFDIKEGAFSPIELGGNYALYQGEKFRFDDFGNYNYGVAALAFGITLHDAMMGAGINQLKPGRGTPDWKNPRGFFDNRRDTHMIIRGYNHVF
;
A
#
# COMPACT_ATOMS: atom_id res chain seq x y z
N MET A 1 -18.77 7.38 72.35
CA MET A 1 -18.41 8.62 71.64
C MET A 1 -17.48 8.23 70.51
N SER A 2 -18.04 8.03 69.33
CA SER A 2 -17.33 7.55 68.14
C SER A 2 -17.58 8.55 67.01
N GLN A 3 -16.52 8.87 66.27
CA GLN A 3 -16.41 9.97 65.31
C GLN A 3 -17.25 9.77 64.04
N PRO A 4 -17.59 10.85 63.31
CA PRO A 4 -18.43 10.77 62.12
C PRO A 4 -17.63 10.40 60.86
N ASP A 5 -18.25 9.58 60.02
CA ASP A 5 -17.80 9.19 58.69
C ASP A 5 -17.75 10.40 57.75
N GLY A 6 -16.55 10.66 57.18
CA GLY A 6 -16.35 11.61 56.10
C GLY A 6 -16.59 10.97 54.72
N PRO A 7 -17.08 11.70 53.71
CA PRO A 7 -17.30 11.17 52.38
C PRO A 7 -15.94 10.99 51.65
N GLY A 8 -15.74 9.80 51.10
CA GLY A 8 -14.57 9.46 50.27
C GLY A 8 -14.57 10.17 48.90
N PRO A 9 -13.41 10.23 48.24
CA PRO A 9 -13.22 11.01 47.01
C PRO A 9 -13.95 10.39 45.81
N SER A 10 -14.66 11.26 45.09
CA SER A 10 -15.32 10.97 43.82
C SER A 10 -14.28 10.70 42.72
N LEU A 11 -14.32 9.49 42.16
CA LEU A 11 -13.64 9.15 40.90
C LEU A 11 -14.30 9.91 39.76
N GLU A 12 -13.65 10.99 39.31
CA GLU A 12 -13.94 11.65 38.04
C GLU A 12 -13.66 10.66 36.91
N LYS A 13 -14.72 10.24 36.22
CA LYS A 13 -14.61 9.48 34.98
C LYS A 13 -14.18 10.45 33.89
N GLU A 14 -12.94 10.35 33.44
CA GLU A 14 -12.46 11.04 32.25
C GLU A 14 -13.37 10.70 31.06
N GLY A 15 -13.93 11.75 30.46
CA GLY A 15 -14.78 11.69 29.28
C GLY A 15 -13.96 11.31 28.05
N GLY A 16 -14.01 10.02 27.69
CA GLY A 16 -13.73 9.61 26.32
C GLY A 16 -14.79 10.19 25.39
N THR A 17 -14.39 11.07 24.48
CA THR A 17 -15.26 11.56 23.41
C THR A 17 -15.78 10.37 22.61
N PRO A 18 -17.11 10.21 22.42
CA PRO A 18 -17.64 9.11 21.63
C PRO A 18 -17.21 9.30 20.17
N TYR A 19 -16.44 8.36 19.64
CA TYR A 19 -16.21 8.27 18.20
C TYR A 19 -17.58 8.09 17.51
N PRO A 20 -17.91 8.89 16.47
CA PRO A 20 -19.18 8.77 15.79
C PRO A 20 -19.32 7.38 15.16
N TYR A 21 -20.43 6.72 15.47
CA TYR A 21 -20.84 5.46 14.86
C TYR A 21 -21.16 5.73 13.38
N TYR A 22 -20.21 5.43 12.49
CA TYR A 22 -20.46 5.44 11.06
C TYR A 22 -21.24 4.16 10.68
N PRO A 23 -22.48 4.25 10.15
CA PRO A 23 -23.12 3.10 9.53
C PRO A 23 -22.16 2.55 8.45
N SER A 24 -22.01 1.22 8.40
CA SER A 24 -20.94 0.52 7.69
C SER A 24 -20.53 1.21 6.39
N LEU A 25 -19.28 1.71 6.34
CA LEU A 25 -18.62 2.30 5.16
C LEU A 25 -18.94 1.50 3.88
N ALA A 26 -19.03 0.17 4.02
CA ALA A 26 -19.35 -0.77 2.96
C ALA A 26 -20.69 -0.52 2.24
N VAL A 27 -21.74 -0.04 2.91
CA VAL A 27 -23.05 0.22 2.27
C VAL A 27 -23.10 1.59 1.59
N PHE A 28 -22.30 2.55 2.06
CA PHE A 28 -22.29 3.92 1.53
C PHE A 28 -21.30 4.13 0.38
N ILE A 29 -20.20 3.37 0.34
CA ILE A 29 -19.25 3.37 -0.79
C ILE A 29 -19.94 3.00 -2.13
N PHE A 30 -21.06 2.27 -2.09
CA PHE A 30 -21.82 1.90 -3.30
C PHE A 30 -22.78 2.98 -3.82
N SER A 31 -22.99 4.10 -3.11
CA SER A 31 -23.89 5.18 -3.54
C SER A 31 -23.19 6.47 -3.96
N MET A 32 -21.85 6.47 -4.07
CA MET A 32 -21.13 7.61 -4.66
C MET A 32 -21.32 7.62 -6.18
N ASN A 33 -21.67 8.79 -6.74
CA ASN A 33 -21.83 8.94 -8.18
C ASN A 33 -20.47 8.71 -8.86
N ALA A 34 -20.39 7.70 -9.72
CA ALA A 34 -19.21 7.40 -10.55
C ALA A 34 -18.65 8.64 -11.28
N GLU A 35 -19.53 9.60 -11.59
CA GLU A 35 -19.20 10.88 -12.21
C GLU A 35 -18.21 11.74 -11.39
N GLU A 36 -18.32 11.76 -10.06
CA GLU A 36 -17.38 12.54 -9.22
C GLU A 36 -15.98 11.87 -9.19
N LEU A 37 -15.95 10.54 -9.24
CA LEU A 37 -14.71 9.75 -9.31
C LEU A 37 -14.02 9.92 -10.66
N GLU A 38 -14.80 9.92 -11.74
CA GLU A 38 -14.34 10.13 -13.11
C GLU A 38 -13.77 11.54 -13.28
N LYS A 39 -14.47 12.58 -12.81
CA LYS A 39 -13.98 13.97 -12.85
C LYS A 39 -12.65 14.16 -12.10
N ALA A 40 -12.49 13.54 -10.94
CA ALA A 40 -11.23 13.63 -10.18
C ALA A 40 -10.06 12.94 -10.91
N ASP A 41 -10.33 11.80 -11.56
CA ASP A 41 -9.34 11.05 -12.36
C ASP A 41 -8.96 11.79 -13.66
N GLU A 42 -9.96 12.30 -14.38
CA GLU A 42 -9.78 13.07 -15.61
C GLU A 42 -8.99 14.35 -15.37
N LYS A 43 -9.37 15.14 -14.35
CA LYS A 43 -8.66 16.37 -13.99
C LYS A 43 -7.20 16.10 -13.63
N HIS A 44 -6.94 15.07 -12.81
CA HIS A 44 -5.57 14.67 -12.48
C HIS A 44 -4.78 14.29 -13.75
N ALA A 45 -5.38 13.49 -14.64
CA ALA A 45 -4.74 13.07 -15.88
C ALA A 45 -4.42 14.24 -16.84
N GLU A 46 -5.33 15.22 -16.96
CA GLU A 46 -5.15 16.42 -17.78
C GLU A 46 -4.00 17.31 -17.26
N GLU A 47 -3.94 17.55 -15.95
CA GLU A 47 -2.97 18.49 -15.37
C GLU A 47 -1.56 17.94 -15.24
N THR A 48 -1.44 16.67 -14.87
CA THR A 48 -0.13 16.01 -14.69
C THR A 48 0.42 15.43 -15.99
N GLY A 49 -0.39 15.40 -17.06
CA GLY A 49 -0.10 14.61 -18.25
C GLY A 49 -0.03 13.11 -17.95
N TYR A 50 -0.58 12.67 -16.82
CA TYR A 50 -0.63 11.27 -16.42
C TYR A 50 -1.62 10.51 -17.31
N THR A 51 -1.19 10.16 -18.52
CA THR A 51 -1.66 8.96 -19.17
C THR A 51 -1.01 7.79 -18.46
N SER A 52 -1.76 6.87 -17.87
CA SER A 52 -1.20 5.64 -17.29
C SER A 52 -0.11 5.08 -18.22
N LYS A 53 1.16 5.18 -17.81
CA LYS A 53 2.32 4.75 -18.61
C LYS A 53 2.25 3.27 -19.01
N TYR A 54 1.35 2.51 -18.39
CA TYR A 54 1.05 1.12 -18.70
C TYR A 54 0.21 0.89 -19.96
N PHE A 55 -0.46 1.90 -20.53
CA PHE A 55 -1.09 1.74 -21.87
C PHE A 55 -0.10 1.83 -23.02
N THR A 56 1.02 2.55 -22.84
CA THR A 56 2.03 2.73 -23.89
C THR A 56 3.12 1.66 -23.83
N ASN A 57 3.53 1.23 -22.63
CA ASN A 57 4.61 0.25 -22.46
C ASN A 57 4.20 -1.20 -22.78
N GLN A 58 2.93 -1.60 -22.59
CA GLN A 58 2.48 -2.94 -22.99
C GLN A 58 2.32 -3.12 -24.51
N ARG A 59 2.20 -2.04 -25.29
CA ARG A 59 2.20 -2.10 -26.77
C ARG A 59 3.60 -2.14 -27.39
N GLN A 60 4.61 -1.62 -26.70
CA GLN A 60 5.98 -1.52 -27.23
C GLN A 60 6.87 -2.72 -26.88
N GLN A 61 6.49 -3.57 -25.94
CA GLN A 61 7.21 -4.82 -25.64
C GLN A 61 6.95 -5.96 -26.65
N GLY A 62 6.33 -5.65 -27.80
CA GLY A 62 6.11 -6.57 -28.92
C GLY A 62 7.18 -6.51 -30.03
N ILE A 63 8.41 -6.08 -29.75
CA ILE A 63 9.49 -6.03 -30.75
C ILE A 63 10.68 -6.92 -30.34
N LYS A 64 10.63 -8.16 -30.86
CA LYS A 64 11.70 -9.09 -31.26
C LYS A 64 13.01 -9.09 -30.44
N ASN A 65 13.18 -10.15 -29.64
CA ASN A 65 14.50 -10.64 -29.24
C ASN A 65 15.05 -11.55 -30.35
N ASP A 66 16.06 -11.08 -31.08
CA ASP A 66 16.94 -11.93 -31.87
C ASP A 66 18.00 -12.55 -30.95
N THR A 67 18.00 -13.87 -30.87
CA THR A 67 18.96 -14.70 -30.14
C THR A 67 20.27 -14.85 -30.93
N PRO A 68 21.46 -14.57 -30.36
CA PRO A 68 22.71 -15.14 -30.85
C PRO A 68 23.09 -16.39 -30.05
N GLN A 69 23.37 -17.47 -30.77
CA GLN A 69 23.90 -18.74 -30.26
C GLN A 69 25.37 -18.64 -29.78
N ASN A 70 25.65 -19.38 -28.71
CA ASN A 70 26.87 -20.12 -28.32
C ASN A 70 28.27 -19.56 -28.62
N LYS A 71 29.09 -19.50 -27.55
CA LYS A 71 30.47 -19.99 -27.55
C LYS A 71 30.85 -20.57 -26.19
N GLU A 72 31.36 -21.80 -26.22
CA GLU A 72 31.85 -22.61 -25.10
C GLU A 72 33.23 -22.15 -24.57
N GLU A 73 33.41 -22.48 -23.28
CA GLU A 73 34.61 -22.88 -22.54
C GLU A 73 35.88 -22.01 -22.52
N THR A 74 36.26 -21.60 -21.30
CA THR A 74 37.51 -22.11 -20.71
C THR A 74 37.44 -22.18 -19.19
N ALA A 75 37.90 -23.31 -18.66
CA ALA A 75 37.92 -23.69 -17.26
C ALA A 75 38.78 -22.76 -16.38
N GLY A 76 38.19 -22.36 -15.26
CA GLY A 76 38.88 -21.82 -14.10
C GLY A 76 37.95 -21.93 -12.91
N ASN A 77 38.23 -22.88 -12.02
CA ASN A 77 37.54 -23.10 -10.74
C ASN A 77 37.22 -21.77 -10.04
N ARG A 78 36.01 -21.26 -10.24
CA ARG A 78 35.33 -20.43 -9.26
C ARG A 78 34.36 -21.35 -8.56
N VAL A 79 34.65 -21.62 -7.30
CA VAL A 79 33.61 -21.95 -6.34
C VAL A 79 32.53 -20.89 -6.56
N LEU A 80 31.36 -21.31 -7.03
CA LEU A 80 30.21 -20.43 -7.13
C LEU A 80 29.97 -19.89 -5.72
N GLU A 81 30.19 -18.59 -5.51
CA GLU A 81 29.63 -17.86 -4.37
C GLU A 81 28.11 -17.76 -4.61
N ASP A 82 27.45 -18.91 -4.59
CA ASP A 82 26.01 -19.09 -4.74
C ASP A 82 25.32 -18.56 -3.48
N ASN A 83 24.33 -17.67 -3.68
CA ASN A 83 23.35 -17.14 -2.71
C ASN A 83 23.56 -15.73 -2.13
N ALA A 84 24.35 -14.84 -2.74
CA ALA A 84 24.27 -13.42 -2.39
C ALA A 84 22.90 -12.86 -2.85
N LEU A 85 22.07 -12.40 -1.91
CA LEU A 85 20.79 -11.75 -2.22
C LEU A 85 21.04 -10.40 -2.90
N LEU A 86 20.26 -10.08 -3.93
CA LEU A 86 20.31 -8.78 -4.60
C LEU A 86 19.92 -7.66 -3.62
N ASP A 87 20.77 -6.65 -3.47
CA ASP A 87 20.41 -5.42 -2.75
C ASP A 87 19.68 -4.46 -3.69
N VAL A 88 18.44 -4.13 -3.33
CA VAL A 88 17.56 -3.26 -4.12
C VAL A 88 17.26 -1.95 -3.42
N THR A 89 18.07 -1.54 -2.44
CA THR A 89 17.80 -0.36 -1.61
C THR A 89 17.55 0.91 -2.43
N GLU A 90 18.49 1.30 -3.28
CA GLU A 90 18.35 2.51 -4.09
C GLU A 90 17.14 2.45 -5.04
N LYS A 91 16.89 1.26 -5.63
CA LYS A 91 15.76 1.04 -6.53
C LYS A 91 14.44 1.15 -5.78
N PHE A 92 14.36 0.61 -4.57
CA PHE A 92 13.14 0.65 -3.78
C PHE A 92 12.89 2.03 -3.20
N ASP A 93 13.92 2.73 -2.69
CA ASP A 93 13.79 4.12 -2.22
C ASP A 93 13.25 5.04 -3.31
N ALA A 94 13.74 4.90 -4.55
CA ALA A 94 13.21 5.64 -5.69
C ALA A 94 11.72 5.32 -5.96
N GLN A 95 11.31 4.06 -5.84
CA GLN A 95 9.91 3.65 -5.99
C GLN A 95 9.01 4.19 -4.88
N LEU A 96 9.51 4.21 -3.64
CA LEU A 96 8.80 4.76 -2.49
C LEU A 96 8.59 6.27 -2.66
N GLU A 97 9.61 6.98 -3.17
CA GLU A 97 9.51 8.41 -3.44
C GLU A 97 8.52 8.71 -4.58
N GLU A 98 8.52 7.95 -5.67
CA GLU A 98 7.53 8.07 -6.75
C GLU A 98 6.10 7.84 -6.22
N THR A 99 5.93 6.80 -5.40
CA THR A 99 4.64 6.48 -4.78
C THR A 99 4.17 7.62 -3.87
N ARG A 100 5.08 8.14 -3.03
CA ARG A 100 4.79 9.24 -2.12
C ARG A 100 4.39 10.51 -2.88
N GLN A 101 5.12 10.89 -3.92
CA GLN A 101 4.82 12.08 -4.72
C GLN A 101 3.45 11.95 -5.39
N PHE A 102 3.20 10.84 -6.09
CA PHE A 102 1.93 10.60 -6.76
C PHE A 102 0.73 10.70 -5.82
N PHE A 103 0.78 10.02 -4.66
CA PHE A 103 -0.35 10.03 -3.73
C PHE A 103 -0.51 11.37 -2.98
N LYS A 104 0.56 12.17 -2.84
CA LYS A 104 0.46 13.53 -2.30
C LYS A 104 -0.20 14.51 -3.27
N GLU A 105 0.14 14.41 -4.55
CA GLU A 105 -0.51 15.19 -5.60
C GLU A 105 -1.99 14.81 -5.67
N LEU A 106 -2.29 13.52 -5.75
CA LEU A 106 -3.66 13.02 -5.73
C LEU A 106 -4.43 13.44 -4.47
N ALA A 107 -3.81 13.44 -3.28
CA ALA A 107 -4.42 13.96 -2.05
C ALA A 107 -4.83 15.42 -2.20
N SER A 108 -3.91 16.25 -2.68
CA SER A 108 -4.10 17.69 -2.85
C SER A 108 -5.29 17.97 -3.78
N TYR A 109 -5.40 17.20 -4.87
CA TYR A 109 -6.53 17.29 -5.78
C TYR A 109 -7.87 17.00 -5.13
N VAL A 110 -7.95 15.92 -4.34
CA VAL A 110 -9.19 15.58 -3.62
C VAL A 110 -9.50 16.63 -2.55
N ASP A 111 -8.47 17.21 -1.93
CA ASP A 111 -8.61 18.25 -0.90
C ASP A 111 -9.12 19.59 -1.46
N GLU A 112 -8.91 19.86 -2.75
CA GLU A 112 -9.43 21.03 -3.46
C GLU A 112 -10.90 20.90 -3.92
N LEU A 113 -11.49 19.70 -3.88
CA LEU A 113 -12.89 19.52 -4.29
C LEU A 113 -13.84 20.29 -3.37
N ASP A 114 -14.83 20.95 -3.96
CA ASP A 114 -15.89 21.66 -3.21
C ASP A 114 -16.98 20.67 -2.71
N ILE A 115 -16.54 19.76 -1.83
CA ILE A 115 -17.38 18.75 -1.19
C ILE A 115 -17.02 18.65 0.31
N PRO A 116 -17.93 18.18 1.18
CA PRO A 116 -17.62 17.98 2.60
C PRO A 116 -16.44 17.02 2.84
N ASP A 117 -15.67 17.25 3.91
CA ASP A 117 -14.45 16.47 4.24
C ASP A 117 -14.67 14.95 4.33
N TRP A 118 -15.82 14.54 4.87
CA TRP A 118 -16.15 13.12 4.94
C TRP A 118 -16.31 12.48 3.55
N LYS A 119 -16.78 13.25 2.55
CA LYS A 119 -16.82 12.80 1.15
C LYS A 119 -15.42 12.78 0.54
N LYS A 120 -14.58 13.78 0.81
CA LYS A 120 -13.17 13.78 0.38
C LYS A 120 -12.44 12.53 0.86
N TYR A 121 -12.64 12.15 2.12
CA TYR A 121 -12.07 10.93 2.66
C TYR A 121 -12.59 9.66 1.95
N ALA A 122 -13.88 9.59 1.65
CA ALA A 122 -14.45 8.48 0.88
C ALA A 122 -13.90 8.41 -0.56
N VAL A 123 -13.72 9.55 -1.23
CA VAL A 123 -13.06 9.65 -2.54
C VAL A 123 -11.62 9.14 -2.45
N LYS A 124 -10.86 9.55 -1.42
CA LYS A 124 -9.49 9.05 -1.17
C LYS A 124 -9.48 7.53 -1.06
N LEU A 125 -10.35 6.91 -0.26
CA LEU A 125 -10.41 5.46 -0.13
C LEU A 125 -10.73 4.74 -1.46
N LEU A 126 -11.63 5.30 -2.27
CA LEU A 126 -12.00 4.75 -3.58
C LEU A 126 -10.85 4.82 -4.59
N LEU A 127 -10.25 6.00 -4.74
CA LEU A 127 -9.11 6.20 -5.64
C LEU A 127 -7.90 5.38 -5.18
N PHE A 128 -7.67 5.30 -3.88
CA PHE A 128 -6.58 4.50 -3.33
C PHE A 128 -6.72 3.06 -3.78
N ARG A 129 -7.89 2.47 -3.51
CA ARG A 129 -8.23 1.12 -3.96
C ARG A 129 -8.06 0.93 -5.47
N LYS A 130 -8.34 1.94 -6.30
CA LYS A 130 -8.14 1.87 -7.76
C LYS A 130 -6.67 1.72 -8.12
N TYR A 131 -5.77 2.47 -7.46
CA TYR A 131 -4.35 2.52 -7.81
C TYR A 131 -3.46 1.47 -7.13
N VAL A 132 -3.90 0.88 -6.00
CA VAL A 132 -3.11 -0.12 -5.26
C VAL A 132 -3.65 -1.55 -5.34
N ASN A 133 -4.71 -1.80 -6.10
CA ASN A 133 -5.22 -3.17 -6.30
C ASN A 133 -4.34 -3.99 -7.25
N ASN A 134 -4.54 -5.32 -7.25
CA ASN A 134 -3.81 -6.21 -8.16
C ASN A 134 -3.90 -5.74 -9.63
N GLY A 135 -2.75 -5.66 -10.29
CA GLY A 135 -2.62 -5.20 -11.68
C GLY A 135 -2.77 -3.69 -11.87
N ALA A 136 -2.92 -2.91 -10.80
CA ALA A 136 -2.88 -1.46 -10.85
C ALA A 136 -1.45 -0.92 -10.90
N THR A 137 -1.30 0.38 -11.15
CA THR A 137 0.02 1.02 -11.37
C THR A 137 0.99 0.84 -10.20
N PHE A 138 0.49 0.82 -8.96
CA PHE A 138 1.33 0.68 -7.77
C PHE A 138 1.36 -0.75 -7.22
N ASP A 139 0.89 -1.74 -8.00
CA ASP A 139 1.09 -3.15 -7.71
C ASP A 139 2.50 -3.61 -8.14
N ILE A 140 3.50 -3.12 -7.41
CA ILE A 140 4.91 -3.26 -7.77
C ILE A 140 5.43 -4.71 -7.78
N LYS A 141 4.67 -5.64 -7.19
CA LYS A 141 5.01 -7.07 -7.12
C LYS A 141 4.85 -7.79 -8.47
N GLU A 142 4.03 -7.26 -9.36
CA GLU A 142 3.85 -7.78 -10.73
C GLU A 142 4.84 -7.15 -11.72
N GLY A 143 5.65 -6.18 -11.25
CA GLY A 143 6.61 -5.44 -12.06
C GLY A 143 8.03 -5.52 -11.49
N ALA A 144 8.58 -4.36 -11.14
CA ALA A 144 9.99 -4.16 -10.82
C ALA A 144 10.52 -4.92 -9.59
N PHE A 145 9.62 -5.46 -8.75
CA PHE A 145 9.95 -6.25 -7.56
C PHE A 145 9.33 -7.65 -7.60
N SER A 146 9.02 -8.14 -8.81
CA SER A 146 8.60 -9.53 -9.02
C SER A 146 9.74 -10.52 -8.77
N PRO A 147 9.46 -11.80 -8.48
CA PRO A 147 10.51 -12.80 -8.28
C PRO A 147 11.48 -12.93 -9.47
N ILE A 148 11.02 -12.67 -10.69
CA ILE A 148 11.85 -12.69 -11.90
C ILE A 148 12.87 -11.56 -11.85
N GLU A 149 12.42 -10.34 -11.57
CA GLU A 149 13.28 -9.15 -11.48
C GLU A 149 14.26 -9.19 -10.31
N LEU A 150 13.86 -9.83 -9.19
CA LEU A 150 14.72 -9.99 -8.02
C LEU A 150 15.70 -11.17 -8.13
N GLY A 151 15.57 -12.02 -9.15
CA GLY A 151 16.33 -13.27 -9.26
C GLY A 151 15.96 -14.32 -8.20
N GLY A 152 14.77 -14.21 -7.59
CA GLY A 152 14.28 -15.10 -6.55
C GLY A 152 13.16 -14.49 -5.69
N ASN A 153 12.72 -15.23 -4.66
CA ASN A 153 11.65 -14.77 -3.77
C ASN A 153 12.09 -13.73 -2.72
N TYR A 154 13.39 -13.40 -2.67
CA TYR A 154 13.98 -12.56 -1.65
C TYR A 154 15.00 -11.60 -2.24
N ALA A 155 15.09 -10.43 -1.64
CA ALA A 155 16.11 -9.41 -1.90
C ALA A 155 16.49 -8.71 -0.59
N LEU A 156 17.56 -7.94 -0.59
CA LEU A 156 17.96 -7.08 0.52
C LEU A 156 17.39 -5.67 0.32
N TYR A 157 16.86 -5.11 1.40
CA TYR A 157 16.49 -3.71 1.50
C TYR A 157 17.03 -3.17 2.82
N GLN A 158 17.92 -2.18 2.76
CA GLN A 158 18.63 -1.60 3.90
C GLN A 158 19.33 -2.67 4.76
N GLY A 159 19.93 -3.67 4.10
CA GLY A 159 20.60 -4.79 4.77
C GLY A 159 19.66 -5.84 5.38
N GLU A 160 18.33 -5.67 5.30
CA GLU A 160 17.35 -6.64 5.77
C GLU A 160 16.81 -7.52 4.64
N LYS A 161 16.56 -8.79 4.94
CA LYS A 161 15.98 -9.74 3.97
C LYS A 161 14.47 -9.53 3.83
N PHE A 162 14.07 -8.99 2.68
CA PHE A 162 12.67 -8.83 2.28
C PHE A 162 12.24 -9.98 1.36
N ARG A 163 11.02 -10.46 1.55
CA ARG A 163 10.31 -11.31 0.57
C ARG A 163 9.73 -10.39 -0.51
N PHE A 164 9.56 -10.90 -1.73
CA PHE A 164 8.97 -10.11 -2.82
C PHE A 164 7.62 -9.43 -2.43
N ASP A 165 6.74 -10.12 -1.70
CA ASP A 165 5.48 -9.56 -1.18
C ASP A 165 5.66 -8.40 -0.18
N ASP A 166 6.78 -8.37 0.55
CA ASP A 166 7.02 -7.34 1.58
C ASP A 166 7.19 -5.97 0.95
N PHE A 167 7.79 -5.89 -0.24
CA PHE A 167 7.94 -4.63 -0.99
C PHE A 167 6.56 -4.02 -1.29
N GLY A 168 5.62 -4.83 -1.77
CA GLY A 168 4.26 -4.39 -2.06
C GLY A 168 3.52 -3.87 -0.82
N ASN A 169 3.58 -4.62 0.29
CA ASN A 169 2.93 -4.24 1.55
C ASN A 169 3.57 -2.99 2.18
N TYR A 170 4.88 -2.84 2.07
CA TYR A 170 5.59 -1.64 2.51
C TYR A 170 5.20 -0.42 1.66
N ASN A 171 5.19 -0.56 0.34
CA ASN A 171 4.78 0.51 -0.58
C ASN A 171 3.32 0.94 -0.36
N TYR A 172 2.44 -0.03 -0.06
CA TYR A 172 1.04 0.24 0.31
C TYR A 172 0.94 1.13 1.55
N GLY A 173 1.77 0.90 2.56
CA GLY A 173 1.84 1.76 3.75
C GLY A 173 2.27 3.19 3.45
N VAL A 174 3.31 3.35 2.61
CA VAL A 174 3.77 4.68 2.14
C VAL A 174 2.67 5.40 1.37
N ALA A 175 2.01 4.71 0.43
CA ALA A 175 0.92 5.24 -0.36
C ALA A 175 -0.24 5.73 0.52
N ALA A 176 -0.63 4.93 1.52
CA ALA A 176 -1.73 5.28 2.43
C ALA A 176 -1.43 6.56 3.23
N LEU A 177 -0.24 6.67 3.83
CA LEU A 177 0.17 7.88 4.55
C LEU A 177 0.18 9.09 3.61
N ALA A 178 0.82 8.96 2.43
CA ALA A 178 0.94 10.03 1.46
C ALA A 178 -0.41 10.56 0.99
N PHE A 179 -1.41 9.68 0.87
CA PHE A 179 -2.75 10.06 0.44
C PHE A 179 -3.63 10.63 1.57
N GLY A 180 -3.15 10.56 2.82
CA GLY A 180 -3.90 11.00 4.01
C GLY A 180 -4.92 9.97 4.52
N ILE A 181 -4.74 8.68 4.21
CA ILE A 181 -5.55 7.58 4.75
C ILE A 181 -4.95 7.15 6.08
N THR A 182 -5.80 6.90 7.09
CA THR A 182 -5.29 6.45 8.40
C THR A 182 -4.69 5.04 8.32
N LEU A 183 -3.68 4.76 9.14
CA LEU A 183 -3.09 3.41 9.25
C LEU A 183 -4.15 2.35 9.55
N HIS A 184 -5.13 2.68 10.40
CA HIS A 184 -6.24 1.78 10.72
C HIS A 184 -7.04 1.39 9.48
N ASP A 185 -7.42 2.36 8.65
CA ASP A 185 -8.23 2.10 7.45
C ASP A 185 -7.42 1.44 6.33
N ALA A 186 -6.12 1.74 6.24
CA ALA A 186 -5.19 1.03 5.36
C ALA A 186 -5.09 -0.47 5.75
N MET A 187 -4.89 -0.76 7.04
CA MET A 187 -4.87 -2.14 7.54
C MET A 187 -6.21 -2.85 7.34
N MET A 188 -7.33 -2.14 7.54
CA MET A 188 -8.66 -2.69 7.29
C MET A 188 -8.87 -3.02 5.81
N GLY A 189 -8.44 -2.13 4.91
CA GLY A 189 -8.51 -2.34 3.47
C GLY A 189 -7.72 -3.55 3.00
N ALA A 190 -6.50 -3.74 3.54
CA ALA A 190 -5.67 -4.91 3.28
C ALA A 190 -6.33 -6.21 3.77
N GLY A 191 -6.80 -6.25 5.02
CA GLY A 191 -7.46 -7.42 5.60
C GLY A 191 -8.76 -7.83 4.89
N ILE A 192 -9.60 -6.86 4.52
CA ILE A 192 -10.83 -7.12 3.74
C ILE A 192 -10.50 -7.77 2.38
N ASN A 193 -9.36 -7.43 1.77
CA ASN A 193 -8.97 -8.02 0.50
C ASN A 193 -8.60 -9.51 0.62
N GLN A 194 -8.09 -9.95 1.79
CA GLN A 194 -7.79 -11.36 2.07
C GLN A 194 -9.04 -12.20 2.36
N LEU A 195 -10.12 -11.58 2.86
CA LEU A 195 -11.40 -12.28 3.08
C LEU A 195 -12.12 -12.64 1.77
N LYS A 196 -11.68 -12.11 0.62
CA LYS A 196 -12.29 -12.43 -0.67
C LYS A 196 -11.94 -13.86 -1.10
N PRO A 197 -12.92 -14.63 -1.63
CA PRO A 197 -12.67 -15.97 -2.12
C PRO A 197 -11.50 -16.01 -3.11
N GLY A 198 -10.54 -16.90 -2.89
CA GLY A 198 -9.38 -17.11 -3.76
C GLY A 198 -8.20 -16.15 -3.55
N ARG A 199 -8.21 -15.29 -2.52
CA ARG A 199 -7.11 -14.32 -2.28
C ARG A 199 -6.24 -14.58 -1.05
N GLY A 200 -6.59 -15.54 -0.20
CA GLY A 200 -5.80 -15.92 0.97
C GLY A 200 -6.56 -16.78 1.96
N THR A 201 -5.87 -17.29 2.98
CA THR A 201 -6.50 -17.91 4.15
C THR A 201 -6.45 -16.90 5.29
N PRO A 202 -7.60 -16.41 5.80
CA PRO A 202 -7.61 -15.42 6.86
C PRO A 202 -6.84 -15.89 8.10
N ASP A 203 -5.96 -15.05 8.65
CA ASP A 203 -5.27 -15.31 9.91
C ASP A 203 -6.16 -14.87 11.08
N TRP A 204 -6.99 -15.79 11.57
CA TRP A 204 -7.84 -15.60 12.75
C TRP A 204 -7.06 -15.23 14.02
N LYS A 205 -5.74 -15.41 14.04
CA LYS A 205 -4.86 -15.02 15.16
C LYS A 205 -4.37 -13.57 15.05
N ASN A 206 -4.76 -12.84 14.00
CA ASN A 206 -4.40 -11.43 13.81
C ASN A 206 -5.64 -10.51 13.70
N PRO A 207 -6.49 -10.41 14.74
CA PRO A 207 -7.65 -9.52 14.69
C PRO A 207 -7.26 -8.04 14.59
N ARG A 208 -6.08 -7.66 15.09
CA ARG A 208 -5.55 -6.29 14.99
C ARG A 208 -5.16 -5.91 13.56
N GLY A 209 -4.71 -6.87 12.75
CA GLY A 209 -4.51 -6.70 11.32
C GLY A 209 -5.72 -7.09 10.48
N PHE A 210 -6.93 -7.11 11.05
CA PHE A 210 -8.14 -7.48 10.34
C PHE A 210 -8.07 -8.84 9.62
N PHE A 211 -7.43 -9.81 10.29
CA PHE A 211 -7.21 -11.17 9.81
C PHE A 211 -6.24 -11.29 8.62
N ASP A 212 -5.48 -10.23 8.35
CA ASP A 212 -4.34 -10.27 7.44
C ASP A 212 -3.18 -11.07 8.05
N ASN A 213 -2.22 -11.50 7.22
CA ASN A 213 -0.97 -12.08 7.69
C ASN A 213 -0.21 -11.06 8.56
N ARG A 214 0.26 -11.46 9.74
CA ARG A 214 1.00 -10.57 10.66
C ARG A 214 2.22 -9.90 10.02
N ARG A 215 2.90 -10.58 9.10
CA ARG A 215 4.04 -10.03 8.37
C ARG A 215 3.61 -8.92 7.43
N ASP A 216 2.54 -9.13 6.68
CA ASP A 216 1.99 -8.16 5.73
C ASP A 216 1.52 -6.91 6.47
N THR A 217 0.77 -7.10 7.57
CA THR A 217 0.40 -6.02 8.50
C THR A 217 1.62 -5.27 9.03
N HIS A 218 2.68 -5.98 9.43
CA HIS A 218 3.90 -5.35 9.93
C HIS A 218 4.60 -4.52 8.86
N MET A 219 4.65 -4.98 7.61
CA MET A 219 5.23 -4.23 6.50
C MET A 219 4.42 -2.99 6.15
N ILE A 220 3.09 -3.06 6.18
CA ILE A 220 2.22 -1.88 6.03
C ILE A 220 2.53 -0.85 7.11
N ILE A 221 2.65 -1.27 8.38
CA ILE A 221 2.99 -0.37 9.49
C ILE A 221 4.38 0.25 9.28
N ARG A 222 5.37 -0.53 8.84
CA ARG A 222 6.72 -0.02 8.59
C ARG A 222 6.72 1.02 7.47
N GLY A 223 6.05 0.73 6.35
CA GLY A 223 5.91 1.67 5.24
C GLY A 223 5.17 2.94 5.62
N TYR A 224 4.10 2.82 6.42
CA TYR A 224 3.35 3.96 6.93
C TYR A 224 4.20 4.88 7.82
N ASN A 225 5.21 4.34 8.51
CA ASN A 225 6.12 5.11 9.35
C ASN A 225 7.48 5.39 8.67
N HIS A 226 7.58 5.19 7.36
CA HIS A 226 8.82 5.41 6.62
C HIS A 226 9.19 6.90 6.62
N VAL A 227 10.46 7.18 6.86
CA VAL A 227 11.02 8.54 6.88
C VAL A 227 11.81 8.74 5.60
N PHE A 228 11.45 9.78 4.85
CA PHE A 228 12.07 10.21 3.58
C PHE A 228 13.12 11.30 3.82
#